data_AF-A0A524MG91-F1
#
_entry.id   AF-A0A524MG91-F1
#
_cell.length_a   1.000
_cell.length_b   1.000
_cell.length_c   1.000
_cell.angle_alpha   90.00
_cell.angle_beta   90.00
_cell.angle_gamma   90.00
#
_symmetry.space_group_name_H-M   'P 1'
#
loop_
_entity.id
_entity.type
_entity.pdbx_description
1 polymer ?
#
loop_
_entity_poly.entity_id
_entity_poly.type
_entity_poly.pdbx_seq_one_letter_code
_entity_poly.pdbx_strand_id
1 'polypeptide(L)'
;MSFIDLQFELLAHYAQKHESWRQLALPLEVAYVYVIMDTPKAVTKLFMLIQKQAGVSRRKAQELIADGEVAMDGSQVTDPFLPIESGGIGSLTLRGHPLSLQAPELRVYRYHKPKGMLCSHDDPHEGNTVG
;
A
#
# COMPACT_ATOMS: atom_id res chain seq x y z
N MET A 1 0.92 18.37 -24.03
CA MET A 1 1.95 17.31 -23.99
C MET A 1 1.31 16.06 -24.55
N SER A 2 1.85 15.49 -25.63
CA SER A 2 1.25 14.32 -26.27
C SER A 2 1.62 13.04 -25.50
N PHE A 3 0.82 11.97 -25.68
CA PHE A 3 1.09 10.67 -25.06
C PHE A 3 2.48 10.13 -25.42
N ILE A 4 2.94 10.41 -26.64
CA ILE A 4 4.26 10.02 -27.15
C ILE A 4 5.39 10.77 -26.41
N ASP A 5 5.22 12.06 -26.13
CA ASP A 5 6.23 12.85 -25.41
C ASP A 5 6.46 12.31 -23.99
N LEU A 6 5.39 11.91 -23.30
CA LEU A 6 5.43 11.27 -21.99
C LEU A 6 6.15 9.92 -22.01
N GLN A 7 5.98 9.13 -23.08
CA GLN A 7 6.66 7.84 -23.25
C GLN A 7 8.17 8.03 -23.39
N PHE A 8 8.61 9.05 -24.14
CA PHE A 8 10.03 9.36 -24.29
C PHE A 8 10.69 9.85 -22.99
N GLU A 9 10.02 10.71 -22.22
CA GLU A 9 10.54 11.19 -20.93
C GLU A 9 10.69 10.05 -19.91
N LEU A 10 9.71 9.15 -19.84
CA LEU A 10 9.71 8.02 -18.91
C LEU A 10 10.81 7.00 -19.28
N LEU A 11 10.98 6.74 -20.58
CA LEU A 11 12.11 5.95 -21.10
C LEU A 11 13.46 6.60 -20.77
N ALA A 12 13.61 7.91 -20.97
CA ALA A 12 14.85 8.64 -20.70
C ALA A 12 15.21 8.71 -19.20
N HIS A 13 14.23 8.77 -18.31
CA HIS A 13 14.46 8.69 -16.87
C HIS A 13 14.87 7.27 -16.44
N TYR A 14 14.17 6.24 -16.93
CA TYR A 14 14.49 4.85 -16.65
C TYR A 14 15.88 4.46 -17.18
N ALA A 15 16.21 4.97 -18.37
CA ALA A 15 17.47 4.84 -19.06
C ALA A 15 18.72 5.25 -18.25
N GLN A 16 18.57 6.25 -17.39
CA GLN A 16 19.66 6.74 -16.55
C GLN A 16 19.93 5.82 -15.35
N LYS A 17 18.94 5.02 -14.93
CA LYS A 17 18.98 4.24 -13.68
C LYS A 17 19.35 2.77 -13.90
N HIS A 18 19.12 2.23 -15.10
CA HIS A 18 19.37 0.83 -15.43
C HIS A 18 20.17 0.71 -16.74
N GLU A 19 21.37 0.12 -16.67
CA GLU A 19 22.36 0.07 -17.77
C GLU A 19 22.11 -1.06 -18.79
N SER A 20 21.22 -2.00 -18.47
CA SER A 20 21.04 -3.28 -19.18
C SER A 20 20.38 -3.17 -20.57
N TRP A 21 19.50 -2.20 -20.80
CA TRP A 21 18.71 -2.14 -22.05
C TRP A 21 19.41 -1.35 -23.18
N ARG A 22 20.46 -0.57 -22.87
CA ARG A 22 21.25 0.21 -23.86
C ARG A 22 21.85 -0.67 -24.97
N GLN A 23 22.06 -1.96 -24.70
CA GLN A 23 22.71 -2.89 -25.63
C GLN A 23 21.72 -3.60 -26.57
N LEU A 24 20.40 -3.54 -26.31
CA LEU A 24 19.40 -4.37 -27.00
C LEU A 24 18.79 -3.74 -28.26
N ALA A 25 19.09 -2.46 -28.56
CA ALA A 25 18.65 -1.74 -29.77
C ALA A 25 17.17 -1.97 -30.16
N LEU A 26 16.27 -2.02 -29.16
CA LEU A 26 14.87 -2.35 -29.37
C LEU A 26 14.09 -1.15 -29.95
N PRO A 27 13.07 -1.39 -30.81
CA PRO A 27 12.13 -0.36 -31.20
C PRO A 27 11.47 0.31 -29.99
N LEU A 28 11.14 1.60 -30.09
CA LEU A 28 10.55 2.38 -28.99
C LEU A 28 9.29 1.76 -28.37
N GLU A 29 8.44 1.14 -29.20
CA GLU A 29 7.25 0.42 -28.74
C GLU A 29 7.60 -0.77 -27.83
N VAL A 30 8.66 -1.51 -28.18
CA VAL A 30 9.14 -2.66 -27.41
C VAL A 30 9.87 -2.21 -26.16
N ALA A 31 10.67 -1.14 -26.25
CA ALA A 31 11.35 -0.54 -25.11
C ALA A 31 10.34 -0.02 -24.07
N TYR A 32 9.26 0.62 -24.52
CA TYR A 32 8.21 1.12 -23.63
C TYR A 32 7.49 0.00 -22.88
N VAL A 33 7.09 -1.07 -23.58
CA VAL A 33 6.48 -2.26 -22.94
C VAL A 33 7.45 -2.90 -21.96
N TYR A 34 8.72 -3.04 -22.32
CA TYR A 34 9.75 -3.59 -21.45
C TYR A 34 9.92 -2.76 -20.17
N VAL A 35 10.01 -1.43 -20.29
CA VAL A 35 10.14 -0.55 -19.13
C VAL A 35 8.92 -0.65 -18.21
N ILE A 36 7.70 -0.73 -18.76
CA ILE A 36 6.49 -0.96 -17.93
C ILE A 36 6.58 -2.31 -17.21
N MET A 37 6.94 -3.37 -17.91
CA MET A 37 7.05 -4.72 -17.35
C MET A 37 8.16 -4.84 -16.30
N ASP A 38 9.25 -4.08 -16.44
CA ASP A 38 10.42 -4.07 -15.57
C ASP A 38 10.32 -3.02 -14.44
N THR A 39 9.29 -2.18 -14.43
CA THR A 39 9.11 -1.22 -13.32
C THR A 39 8.93 -1.96 -12.00
N PRO A 40 9.77 -1.71 -10.98
CA PRO A 40 9.64 -2.39 -9.70
C PRO A 40 8.32 -1.97 -9.06
N LYS A 41 7.45 -2.96 -8.81
CA LYS A 41 6.21 -2.75 -8.08
C LYS A 41 6.53 -2.20 -6.70
N ALA A 42 5.73 -1.25 -6.23
CA ALA A 42 5.91 -0.69 -4.90
C ALA A 42 5.73 -1.79 -3.85
N VAL A 43 6.77 -1.99 -3.04
CA VAL A 43 6.76 -2.95 -1.93
C VAL A 43 6.31 -2.24 -0.65
N THR A 44 5.32 -2.81 0.04
CA THR A 44 4.87 -2.34 1.35
C THR A 44 4.92 -3.46 2.38
N LYS A 45 4.85 -3.15 3.66
CA LYS A 45 4.82 -4.17 4.72
C LYS A 45 3.39 -4.61 5.00
N LEU A 46 3.16 -5.89 5.27
CA LEU A 46 1.83 -6.44 5.50
C LEU A 46 1.04 -5.67 6.57
N PHE A 47 1.67 -5.30 7.69
CA PHE A 47 0.98 -4.52 8.74
C PHE A 47 0.45 -3.18 8.23
N MET A 48 1.12 -2.53 7.28
CA MET A 48 0.68 -1.24 6.73
C MET A 48 -0.58 -1.40 5.87
N LEU A 49 -0.69 -2.54 5.18
CA LEU A 49 -1.89 -2.89 4.41
C LEU A 49 -3.06 -3.16 5.36
N ILE A 50 -2.87 -4.02 6.38
CA ILE A 50 -3.91 -4.31 7.38
C ILE A 50 -4.35 -3.05 8.12
N GLN A 51 -3.41 -2.20 8.55
CA GLN A 51 -3.70 -0.93 9.21
C GLN A 51 -4.68 -0.07 8.40
N LYS A 52 -4.41 0.09 7.09
CA LYS A 52 -5.22 0.95 6.20
C LYS A 52 -6.60 0.35 5.94
N GLN A 53 -6.67 -0.97 5.74
CA GLN A 53 -7.90 -1.63 5.31
C GLN A 53 -8.83 -1.99 6.46
N ALA A 54 -8.29 -2.37 7.61
CA ALA A 54 -9.06 -2.68 8.81
C ALA A 54 -9.34 -1.44 9.69
N GLY A 55 -8.70 -0.30 9.40
CA GLY A 55 -8.89 0.93 10.18
C GLY A 55 -8.36 0.84 11.61
N VAL A 56 -7.28 0.09 11.81
CA VAL A 56 -6.68 -0.14 13.14
C VAL A 56 -5.36 0.60 13.30
N SER A 57 -4.88 0.73 14.54
CA SER A 57 -3.55 1.28 14.79
C SER A 57 -2.43 0.37 14.23
N ARG A 58 -1.24 0.95 13.98
CA ARG A 58 -0.05 0.18 13.56
C ARG A 58 0.27 -0.96 14.51
N ARG A 59 0.23 -0.70 15.81
CA ARG A 59 0.52 -1.70 16.86
C ARG A 59 -0.53 -2.81 16.81
N LYS A 60 -1.80 -2.45 16.69
CA LYS A 60 -2.88 -3.43 16.63
C LYS A 60 -2.80 -4.30 15.38
N ALA A 61 -2.47 -3.72 14.22
CA ALA A 61 -2.24 -4.50 13.00
C ALA A 61 -1.11 -5.53 13.17
N GLN A 62 -0.01 -5.16 13.85
CA GLN A 62 1.10 -6.08 14.11
C GLN A 62 0.68 -7.21 15.06
N GLU A 63 -0.06 -6.90 16.12
CA GLU A 63 -0.61 -7.91 17.04
C GLU A 63 -1.53 -8.88 16.30
N LEU A 64 -2.51 -8.39 15.54
CA LEU A 64 -3.46 -9.24 14.80
C LEU A 64 -2.76 -10.21 13.84
N ILE A 65 -1.67 -9.76 13.20
CA ILE A 65 -0.86 -10.63 12.33
C ILE A 65 -0.09 -11.63 13.18
N ALA A 66 0.61 -11.18 14.22
CA ALA A 66 1.39 -12.06 15.10
C ALA A 66 0.53 -13.14 15.79
N ASP A 67 -0.72 -12.81 16.13
CA ASP A 67 -1.73 -13.71 16.70
C ASP A 67 -2.31 -14.70 15.67
N GLY A 68 -1.90 -14.62 14.40
CA GLY A 68 -2.34 -15.52 13.33
C GLY A 68 -3.76 -15.27 12.84
N GLU A 69 -4.33 -14.09 13.13
CA GLU A 69 -5.71 -13.76 12.76
C GLU A 69 -5.84 -13.27 11.31
N VAL A 70 -4.73 -13.04 10.61
CA VAL A 70 -4.69 -12.59 9.22
C VAL A 70 -4.32 -13.76 8.31
N ALA A 71 -5.08 -13.94 7.24
CA ALA A 71 -4.75 -14.87 6.17
C ALA A 71 -4.66 -14.17 4.81
N MET A 72 -3.59 -14.51 4.08
CA MET A 72 -3.29 -14.05 2.73
C MET A 72 -3.37 -15.26 1.80
N ASP A 73 -4.20 -15.17 0.76
CA ASP A 73 -4.40 -16.27 -0.20
C ASP A 73 -4.74 -17.62 0.47
N GLY A 74 -5.56 -17.55 1.52
CA GLY A 74 -6.01 -18.71 2.31
C GLY A 74 -5.00 -19.24 3.33
N SER A 75 -3.78 -18.70 3.38
CA SER A 75 -2.74 -19.11 4.32
C SER A 75 -2.57 -18.07 5.44
N GLN A 76 -2.54 -18.53 6.70
CA GLN A 76 -2.27 -17.64 7.83
C GLN A 76 -0.85 -17.08 7.75
N VAL A 77 -0.71 -15.79 8.05
CA VAL A 77 0.58 -15.09 8.06
C VAL A 77 0.82 -14.53 9.45
N THR A 78 2.01 -14.78 10.00
CA THR A 78 2.40 -14.34 11.34
C THR A 78 3.54 -13.33 11.37
N ASP A 79 4.17 -13.03 10.23
CA ASP A 79 5.19 -11.98 10.11
C ASP A 79 4.55 -10.63 9.72
N PRO A 80 4.48 -9.64 10.63
CA PRO A 80 3.91 -8.34 10.31
C PRO A 80 4.74 -7.54 9.30
N PHE A 81 6.05 -7.80 9.25
CA PHE A 81 7.01 -7.06 8.43
C PHE A 81 7.21 -7.69 7.04
N LEU A 82 6.46 -8.75 6.72
CA LEU A 82 6.47 -9.41 5.42
C LEU A 82 6.33 -8.37 4.29
N PRO A 83 7.30 -8.27 3.38
CA PRO A 83 7.21 -7.40 2.22
C PRO A 83 6.17 -7.95 1.23
N ILE A 84 5.28 -7.07 0.80
CA ILE A 84 4.18 -7.33 -0.12
C ILE A 84 4.33 -6.43 -1.33
N GLU A 85 4.31 -7.01 -2.52
CA GLU A 85 4.25 -6.25 -3.76
C GLU A 85 2.83 -5.73 -4.02
N SER A 86 2.74 -4.51 -4.55
CA SER A 86 1.48 -3.92 -4.99
C SER A 86 0.82 -4.80 -6.07
N GLY A 87 -0.37 -5.32 -5.77
CA GLY A 87 -1.10 -6.23 -6.66
C GLY A 87 -0.59 -7.68 -6.68
N GLY A 88 0.29 -8.06 -5.74
CA GLY A 88 0.80 -9.43 -5.60
C GLY A 88 -0.07 -10.37 -4.76
N ILE A 89 -1.14 -9.86 -4.14
CA ILE A 89 -2.06 -10.64 -3.30
C ILE A 89 -3.40 -10.77 -4.01
N GLY A 90 -3.97 -11.98 -4.05
CA GLY A 90 -5.30 -12.23 -4.60
C GLY A 90 -6.42 -12.02 -3.57
N SER A 91 -6.17 -12.37 -2.31
CA SER A 91 -7.14 -12.24 -1.21
C SER A 91 -6.46 -11.96 0.13
N LEU A 92 -7.12 -11.14 0.94
CA LEU A 92 -6.69 -10.81 2.29
C LEU A 92 -7.89 -10.90 3.22
N THR A 93 -7.75 -11.62 4.33
CA THR A 93 -8.81 -11.80 5.31
C THR A 93 -8.31 -11.53 6.71
N LEU A 94 -9.17 -10.97 7.56
CA LEU A 94 -8.95 -10.80 8.98
C LEU A 94 -10.07 -11.55 9.71
N ARG A 95 -9.72 -12.58 10.49
CA ARG A 95 -10.70 -13.46 11.17
C ARG A 95 -11.78 -14.00 10.21
N GLY A 96 -11.37 -14.40 9.00
CA GLY A 96 -12.27 -14.87 7.95
C GLY A 96 -13.10 -13.78 7.23
N HIS A 97 -13.02 -12.52 7.66
CA HIS A 97 -13.68 -11.42 6.98
C HIS A 97 -12.78 -10.85 5.88
N PRO A 98 -13.25 -10.75 4.62
CA PRO A 98 -12.44 -10.21 3.54
C PRO A 98 -12.15 -8.73 3.73
N LEU A 99 -10.90 -8.35 3.52
CA LEU A 99 -10.45 -6.95 3.47
C LEU A 99 -10.31 -6.50 2.01
N SER A 100 -10.67 -5.24 1.75
CA SER A 100 -10.45 -4.65 0.42
C SER A 100 -8.95 -4.54 0.11
N LEU A 101 -8.56 -4.86 -1.11
CA LEU A 101 -7.20 -4.60 -1.62
C LEU A 101 -7.09 -3.25 -2.32
N GLN A 102 -8.22 -2.57 -2.54
CA GLN A 102 -8.24 -1.25 -3.15
C GLN A 102 -7.80 -0.20 -2.14
N ALA A 103 -7.01 0.78 -2.59
CA ALA A 103 -6.64 1.90 -1.74
C ALA A 103 -7.89 2.66 -1.30
N PRO A 104 -8.04 2.98 0.00
CA PRO A 104 -9.15 3.82 0.45
C PRO A 104 -9.02 5.22 -0.15
N GLU A 105 -10.15 5.86 -0.41
CA GLU A 105 -10.17 7.24 -0.89
C GLU A 105 -9.55 8.18 0.16
N LEU A 106 -8.78 9.16 -0.30
CA LEU A 106 -8.24 10.20 0.56
C LEU A 106 -9.37 11.12 1.01
N ARG A 107 -9.59 11.19 2.33
CA ARG A 107 -10.60 12.07 2.94
C ARG A 107 -9.93 13.06 3.89
N VAL A 108 -10.34 14.32 3.79
CA VAL A 108 -9.87 15.41 4.68
C VAL A 108 -11.09 16.03 5.33
N TYR A 109 -11.06 16.16 6.65
CA TYR A 109 -12.14 16.74 7.44
C TYR A 109 -11.63 17.96 8.20
N ARG A 110 -12.49 18.98 8.34
CA ARG A 110 -12.28 20.09 9.26
C ARG A 110 -13.27 19.96 10.41
N TYR A 111 -12.77 19.72 11.61
CA TYR A 111 -13.60 19.52 12.80
C TYR A 111 -13.43 20.69 13.78
N HIS A 112 -14.53 21.37 14.12
CA HIS A 112 -14.54 22.39 15.16
C HIS A 112 -14.75 21.72 16.52
N LYS A 113 -13.62 21.36 17.15
CA LYS A 113 -13.61 20.58 18.38
C LYS A 113 -14.20 21.36 19.57
N PRO A 114 -15.23 20.85 20.27
CA PRO A 114 -15.79 21.49 21.45
C PRO A 114 -14.84 21.44 22.65
N LYS A 115 -15.12 22.26 23.67
CA LYS A 115 -14.42 22.21 24.95
C LYS A 115 -14.72 20.88 25.66
N GLY A 116 -13.74 20.36 26.41
CA GLY A 116 -13.87 19.12 27.17
C GLY A 116 -13.68 17.83 26.36
N MET A 117 -13.48 17.90 25.04
CA MET A 117 -13.16 16.73 24.20
C MET A 117 -11.65 16.50 24.15
N LEU A 118 -11.19 15.28 23.87
CA LEU A 118 -9.77 14.93 23.69
C LEU A 118 -9.47 14.50 22.25
N CYS A 119 -8.29 14.88 21.75
CA CYS A 119 -7.76 14.33 20.50
C CYS A 119 -6.88 13.11 20.80
N SER A 120 -7.51 12.03 21.25
CA SER A 120 -6.87 10.72 21.45
C SER A 120 -7.61 9.66 20.62
N HIS A 121 -6.98 8.51 20.42
CA HIS A 121 -7.63 7.34 19.83
C HIS A 121 -8.42 6.53 20.87
N ASP A 122 -8.01 6.61 22.13
CA ASP A 122 -8.71 5.99 23.26
C ASP A 122 -8.46 6.86 24.51
N ASP A 123 -9.45 6.95 25.38
CA ASP A 123 -9.37 7.61 26.68
C ASP A 123 -9.99 6.71 27.75
N PRO A 124 -9.18 6.13 28.65
CA PRO A 124 -9.66 5.21 29.67
C PRO A 124 -10.50 5.87 30.77
N HIS A 125 -10.61 7.20 30.80
CA HIS A 125 -11.27 7.93 31.89
C HIS A 125 -12.64 8.52 31.52
N GLU A 126 -12.74 9.28 30.42
CA GLU A 126 -13.97 10.00 30.07
C GLU A 126 -14.58 9.56 28.73
N GLY A 127 -13.84 8.83 27.89
CA GLY A 127 -14.32 8.33 26.59
C GLY A 127 -14.73 9.41 25.59
N ASN A 128 -14.48 10.69 25.90
CA ASN A 128 -14.86 11.82 25.05
C ASN A 128 -13.75 12.15 24.05
N THR A 129 -13.48 11.23 23.13
CA THR A 129 -12.46 11.36 22.08
C THR A 129 -13.06 11.74 20.72
N VAL A 130 -12.25 12.41 19.90
CA VAL A 130 -12.63 12.78 18.52
C VAL A 130 -12.74 11.56 17.59
N GLY A 131 -12.09 10.45 17.93
CA GLY A 131 -12.08 9.22 17.13
C GLY A 131 -11.63 8.02 17.91
#